data_AF-A0A953V3S4-F1
#
_entry.id   AF-A0A953V3S4-F1
#
_cell.length_a   1.000
_cell.length_b   1.000
_cell.length_c   1.000
_cell.angle_alpha   90.00
_cell.angle_beta   90.00
_cell.angle_gamma   90.00
#
_symmetry.space_group_name_H-M   'P 1'
#
loop_
_entity.id
_entity.type
_entity.pdbx_description
1 polymer ?
#
loop_
_entity_poly.entity_id
_entity_poly.type
_entity_poly.pdbx_seq_one_letter_code
_entity_poly.pdbx_strand_id
1 'polypeptide(L)' 'MPSPYTSWVGQAVVLQVATGDLRVPLRGVIVGESEGAVRFRIGDGWDIDIYKPMILAVEQDNWASIIMN' A
#
# COMPACT_ATOMS: atom_id res chain seq x y z
N MET A 1 14.98 -13.38 -5.62
CA MET A 1 13.83 -13.71 -4.75
C MET A 1 12.62 -12.97 -5.29
N PRO A 2 11.41 -13.54 -5.27
CA PRO A 2 10.21 -12.80 -5.65
C PRO A 2 10.02 -11.61 -4.70
N SER A 3 9.59 -10.48 -5.22
CA SER A 3 9.41 -9.28 -4.41
C SER A 3 8.24 -9.47 -3.42
N PRO A 4 8.35 -8.97 -2.18
CA PRO A 4 7.28 -9.09 -1.19
C PRO A 4 5.99 -8.36 -1.60
N TYR A 5 6.05 -7.47 -2.61
CA TYR A 5 4.89 -6.71 -3.08
C TYR A 5 4.14 -7.40 -4.22
N THR A 6 4.76 -8.34 -4.93
CA THR A 6 4.17 -8.98 -6.11
C THR A 6 2.84 -9.67 -5.81
N SER A 7 2.68 -10.29 -4.64
CA SER A 7 1.43 -10.94 -4.23
C SER A 7 0.28 -9.97 -3.94
N TRP A 8 0.59 -8.69 -3.72
CA TRP A 8 -0.37 -7.65 -3.36
C TRP A 8 -0.79 -6.79 -4.55
N VAL A 9 -0.14 -6.95 -5.72
CA VAL A 9 -0.47 -6.18 -6.92
C VAL A 9 -1.92 -6.45 -7.33
N GLY A 10 -2.67 -5.37 -7.53
CA GLY A 10 -4.09 -5.40 -7.89
C GLY A 10 -5.06 -5.60 -6.71
N GLN A 11 -4.55 -5.78 -5.49
CA GLN A 11 -5.37 -5.94 -4.29
C GLN A 11 -5.55 -4.60 -3.56
N ALA A 12 -6.73 -4.41 -2.97
CA ALA A 12 -6.96 -3.31 -2.03
C ALA A 12 -6.20 -3.59 -0.73
N VAL A 13 -5.32 -2.66 -0.35
CA VAL A 13 -4.44 -2.78 0.81
C VAL A 13 -4.36 -1.47 1.58
N VAL A 14 -3.90 -1.58 2.82
CA VAL A 14 -3.44 -0.46 3.63
C VAL A 14 -1.91 -0.52 3.68
N LEU A 15 -1.24 0.49 3.15
CA LEU A 15 0.19 0.68 3.30
C LEU A 15 0.47 1.48 4.58
N GLN A 16 1.20 0.86 5.51
CA GLN A 16 1.74 1.59 6.65
C GLN A 16 3.03 2.29 6.20
N VAL A 17 3.03 3.62 6.16
CA VAL A 17 4.21 4.39 5.75
C VAL A 17 4.75 5.27 6.87
N ALA A 18 6.07 5.48 6.86
CA ALA A 18 6.74 6.41 7.77
C ALA A 18 7.76 7.31 7.06
N THR A 19 7.83 8.57 7.51
CA THR A 19 8.85 9.54 7.11
C THR A 19 9.15 10.48 8.28
N GLY A 20 10.40 10.47 8.76
CA GLY A 20 10.73 11.11 10.04
C GLY A 20 9.82 10.58 11.16
N ASP A 21 9.16 11.49 11.87
CA ASP A 21 8.22 11.16 12.95
C ASP A 21 6.78 10.90 12.47
N LEU A 22 6.50 11.11 11.18
CA LEU A 22 5.18 10.91 10.61
C LEU A 22 4.93 9.43 10.33
N ARG A 23 3.80 8.90 10.80
CA ARG A 23 3.26 7.58 10.44
C ARG A 23 1.85 7.72 9.93
N VAL A 24 1.60 7.25 8.72
CA VAL A 24 0.30 7.40 8.04
C VAL A 24 -0.11 6.08 7.39
N PRO A 25 -1.34 5.60 7.61
CA PRO A 25 -1.91 4.53 6.81
C PRO A 25 -2.45 5.09 5.48
N LEU A 26 -1.98 4.56 4.36
CA LEU A 26 -2.50 4.90 3.03
C LEU A 26 -3.34 3.74 2.50
N ARG A 27 -4.61 4.00 2.19
CA ARG A 27 -5.52 3.01 1.59
C ARG A 27 -5.55 3.16 0.07
N GLY A 28 -5.53 2.05 -0.64
CA GLY A 28 -5.45 2.05 -2.09
C GLY A 28 -5.04 0.70 -2.67
N VAL A 29 -4.50 0.73 -3.88
CA VAL A 29 -4.11 -0.49 -4.63
C VAL A 29 -2.66 -0.38 -5.04
N ILE A 30 -1.87 -1.44 -4.81
CA ILE A 30 -0.55 -1.55 -5.43
C ILE A 30 -0.75 -1.90 -6.89
N VAL A 31 -0.32 -1.03 -7.81
CA VAL A 31 -0.45 -1.27 -9.26
C VAL A 31 0.80 -1.85 -9.88
N GLY A 32 1.93 -1.78 -9.18
CA GLY A 32 3.20 -2.34 -9.60
C GLY A 32 4.35 -1.87 -8.72
N GLU A 33 5.58 -2.23 -9.10
CA GLU A 33 6.77 -1.83 -8.37
C GLU A 33 7.97 -1.66 -9.31
N SER A 34 8.94 -0.89 -8.83
CA SER A 34 10.30 -0.81 -9.38
C SER A 34 11.31 -1.27 -8.33
N GLU A 35 12.60 -1.12 -8.62
CA GLU A 35 13.66 -1.45 -7.66
C GLU A 35 13.49 -0.70 -6.33
N GLY A 36 13.22 0.61 -6.38
CA GLY A 36 13.18 1.47 -5.19
C GLY A 36 11.80 1.88 -4.67
N ALA A 37 10.74 1.65 -5.44
CA ALA A 37 9.41 2.17 -5.10
C ALA A 37 8.28 1.20 -5.46
N VAL A 38 7.15 1.36 -4.76
CA VAL A 38 5.86 0.76 -5.06
C VAL A 38 4.99 1.84 -5.70
N ARG A 39 4.41 1.55 -6.87
CA ARG A 39 3.39 2.43 -7.47
C ARG A 39 2.06 2.13 -6.79
N PHE A 40 1.48 3.14 -6.18
CA PHE A 40 0.27 3.03 -5.37
C PHE A 40 -0.82 3.95 -5.92
N ARG A 41 -2.02 3.39 -6.13
CA ARG A 41 -3.20 4.13 -6.59
C ARG A 41 -4.10 4.47 -5.41
N ILE A 42 -4.38 5.76 -5.24
CA ILE A 42 -5.32 6.28 -4.24
C ILE A 42 -6.57 6.79 -4.97
N GLY A 43 -7.75 6.38 -4.50
CA GLY A 43 -9.04 6.75 -5.09
C GLY A 43 -9.14 6.39 -6.58
N ASP A 44 -9.87 7.20 -7.34
CA ASP A 44 -10.18 6.95 -8.74
C ASP A 44 -9.07 7.44 -9.70
N GLY A 45 -7.86 6.94 -9.51
CA GLY A 45 -6.81 7.02 -10.53
C GLY A 45 -5.61 7.90 -10.22
N TRP A 46 -5.41 8.34 -8.97
CA TRP A 46 -4.20 9.06 -8.61
C TRP A 46 -3.08 8.10 -8.23
N ASP A 47 -2.09 7.98 -9.11
CA ASP A 47 -0.94 7.10 -8.97
C ASP A 47 0.26 7.85 -8.39
N ILE A 48 0.77 7.37 -7.26
CA ILE A 48 1.94 7.92 -6.57
C ILE A 48 3.00 6.86 -6.37
N ASP A 49 4.27 7.26 -6.29
CA ASP A 49 5.37 6.36 -5.94
C ASP A 49 5.66 6.44 -4.44
N ILE A 50 5.62 5.30 -3.75
CA ILE A 50 6.00 5.16 -2.35
C ILE A 50 7.35 4.43 -2.29
N TYR A 51 8.37 5.11 -1.78
CA TYR A 51 9.70 4.50 -1.66
C TYR A 51 9.71 3.37 -0.64
N LYS A 52 10.31 2.23 -1.00
CA LYS A 52 10.33 1.02 -0.17
C LYS A 52 10.86 1.24 1.26
N PRO A 53 11.89 2.09 1.50
CA PRO A 53 12.34 2.40 2.86
C PRO A 53 11.28 3.09 3.75
N MET A 54 10.26 3.70 3.14
CA MET A 54 9.15 4.31 3.88
C MET A 54 8.06 3.29 4.24
N ILE A 55 8.04 2.11 3.61
CA ILE A 55 6.98 1.11 3.80
C ILE A 55 7.32 0.24 5.01
N LEU A 56 6.49 0.31 6.04
CA LEU A 56 6.61 -0.50 7.24
C LEU A 56 5.89 -1.84 7.12
N ALA A 57 4.71 -1.84 6.47
CA ALA A 57 3.88 -3.02 6.29
C ALA A 57 2.88 -2.82 5.14
N VAL A 58 2.42 -3.96 4.58
CA VAL A 58 1.27 -4.04 3.68
C VAL A 58 0.22 -4.89 4.39
N GLU A 59 -0.97 -4.33 4.59
CA GLU A 59 -2.09 -5.00 5.26
C GLU A 59 -3.26 -5.16 4.28
N GLN A 60 -4.02 -6.25 4.42
CA GLN A 60 -5.24 -6.43 3.65
C GLN A 60 -6.28 -5.38 4.07
N ASP A 61 -6.91 -4.70 3.10
CA ASP A 61 -7.95 -3.71 3.38
C ASP A 61 -9.28 -4.42 3.69
N ASN A 62 -9.42 -4.87 4.94
CA ASN A 62 -10.56 -5.68 5.39
C ASN A 62 -11.76 -4.77 5.74
N TRP A 63 -12.44 -4.20 4.74
CA TRP A 63 -13.67 -3.40 4.95
C TRP A 63 -14.88 -4.24 5.43
N ALA A 64 -14.77 -5.57 5.46
CA ALA A 64 -15.89 -6.46 5.75
C ALA A 64 -16.27 -6.60 7.24
N SER A 65 -15.55 -5.98 8.19
CA SER A 65 -15.74 -6.27 9.63
C SER A 65 -16.51 -5.23 10.44
N ILE A 66 -16.87 -4.06 9.88
CA ILE A 66 -17.45 -2.95 10.68
C ILE A 66 -18.93 -2.66 10.35
N ILE A 67 -19.47 -3.17 9.24
CA ILE A 67 -20.88 -2.88 8.84
C ILE A 67 -21.87 -4.02 9.22
N MET A 68 -21.39 -5.13 9.80
CA MET A 68 -22.26 -6.22 10.26
C MET A 68 -22.17 -6.38 11.79
N ASN A 69 -22.70 -5.42 12.55
CA ASN A 69 -23.18 -5.65 13.91
C ASN A 69 -24.36 -4.74 14.25
#